data_AF-A0AAU1KTW1-F1
#
_entry.id   AF-A0AAU1KTW1-F1
#
_cell.length_a   1.000
_cell.length_b   1.000
_cell.length_c   1.000
_cell.angle_alpha   90.00
_cell.angle_beta   90.00
_cell.angle_gamma   90.00
#
_symmetry.space_group_name_H-M   'P 1'
#
loop_
_entity.id
_entity.type
_entity.pdbx_description
1 polymer ?
#
loop_
_entity_poly.entity_id
_entity_poly.type
_entity_poly.pdbx_seq_one_letter_code
_entity_poly.pdbx_strand_id
1 'polypeptide(L)'
;MRRRQPPTSLSIDVPDGHGVIEVTGYAGGSLLLLVGDPVFLEGNDGCGSVGWLAARAGAGGPGLDEVKYLTEWLGAPGLVPDPRTGRVEPPDPESLRPLLSLLAPGRYVMRAEVAPHHLRVVHPRARQVQHWYPDEDLALVTTDAWPPRDHRAVRGYRDRIRAGGELPALVALFPTPDSWVGYLLDGHHKLAAYQQAGVAPLVIRLTPQEPRPVRRDDVDRARVAFSDDRRDESLGRVFAYMRAESV
;
A
#
# COMPACT_ATOMS: atom_id res chain seq x y z
N MET A 1 20.62 -22.46 -16.53
CA MET A 1 19.99 -21.60 -15.50
C MET A 1 20.52 -20.17 -15.63
N ARG A 2 19.75 -19.23 -16.20
CA ARG A 2 20.14 -17.81 -16.22
C ARG A 2 19.96 -17.25 -14.80
N ARG A 3 21.02 -16.66 -14.22
CA ARG A 3 20.93 -15.91 -12.96
C ARG A 3 19.87 -14.81 -13.13
N ARG A 4 18.77 -14.88 -12.37
CA ARG A 4 17.84 -13.74 -12.21
C ARG A 4 18.67 -12.58 -11.67
N GLN A 5 18.87 -11.53 -12.47
CA GLN A 5 19.41 -10.28 -11.94
C GLN A 5 18.50 -9.82 -10.79
N PRO A 6 19.05 -9.36 -9.66
CA PRO A 6 18.24 -8.77 -8.61
C PRO A 6 17.43 -7.58 -9.17
N PRO A 7 16.21 -7.34 -8.68
CA PRO A 7 15.45 -6.16 -9.08
C PRO A 7 16.25 -4.89 -8.74
N THR A 8 16.23 -3.90 -9.64
CA THR A 8 16.83 -2.59 -9.40
C THR A 8 16.12 -1.96 -8.20
N SER A 9 16.88 -1.62 -7.17
CA SER A 9 16.34 -1.02 -5.95
C SER A 9 17.24 0.12 -5.50
N LEU A 10 16.64 1.18 -4.99
CA LEU A 10 17.33 2.34 -4.46
C LEU A 10 17.07 2.45 -2.96
N SER A 11 18.13 2.52 -2.16
CA SER A 11 18.02 2.86 -0.74
C SER A 11 17.94 4.37 -0.57
N ILE A 12 17.01 4.83 0.25
CA ILE A 12 16.71 6.24 0.50
C ILE A 12 16.74 6.48 2.00
N ASP A 13 17.52 7.46 2.43
CA ASP A 13 17.48 7.94 3.81
C ASP A 13 16.44 9.06 3.94
N VAL A 14 15.53 8.91 4.91
CA VAL A 14 14.48 9.87 5.25
C VAL A 14 14.69 10.33 6.70
N PRO A 15 15.71 11.15 6.98
CA PRO A 15 16.03 11.57 8.36
C PRO A 15 15.05 12.63 8.91
N ASP A 16 14.39 13.37 8.02
CA ASP A 16 13.48 14.49 8.30
C ASP A 16 12.00 14.12 8.12
N GLY A 17 11.70 12.82 8.13
CA GLY A 17 10.33 12.33 8.07
C GLY A 17 9.50 12.83 9.25
N HIS A 18 8.28 13.29 9.00
CA HIS A 18 7.40 13.82 10.04
C HIS A 18 6.66 12.72 10.81
N GLY A 19 6.71 11.46 10.37
CA GLY A 19 5.98 10.37 11.03
C GLY A 19 4.47 10.47 10.91
N VAL A 20 3.98 11.22 9.91
CA VAL A 20 2.56 11.30 9.58
C VAL A 20 2.08 9.96 9.05
N ILE A 21 2.89 9.23 8.29
CA ILE A 21 2.59 7.91 7.75
C ILE A 21 3.61 6.91 8.30
N GLU A 22 3.13 5.88 8.98
CA GLU A 22 3.96 4.78 9.45
C GLU A 22 3.30 3.45 9.11
N VAL A 23 4.11 2.46 8.71
CA VAL A 23 3.69 1.06 8.61
C VAL A 23 4.47 0.24 9.62
N THR A 24 3.78 -0.58 10.41
CA THR A 24 4.40 -1.50 11.37
C THR A 24 3.91 -2.92 11.14
N GLY A 25 4.74 -3.90 11.47
CA GLY A 25 4.46 -5.33 11.27
C GLY A 25 5.30 -5.99 10.20
N TYR A 26 4.82 -7.12 9.75
CA TYR A 26 5.54 -8.04 8.87
C TYR A 26 4.59 -8.57 7.80
N ALA A 27 5.12 -9.44 6.94
CA ALA A 27 4.36 -9.99 5.83
C ALA A 27 3.02 -10.61 6.23
N GLY A 28 2.90 -11.22 7.43
CA GLY A 28 1.71 -11.92 7.94
C GLY A 28 0.68 -11.06 8.68
N GLY A 29 0.99 -9.79 8.91
CA GLY A 29 0.07 -8.84 9.55
C GLY A 29 0.74 -7.50 9.82
N SER A 30 0.02 -6.43 9.48
CA SER A 30 0.54 -5.07 9.60
C SER A 30 -0.53 -4.04 9.93
N LEU A 31 -0.08 -2.91 10.45
CA LEU A 31 -0.88 -1.72 10.68
C LEU A 31 -0.35 -0.57 9.83
N LEU A 32 -1.26 0.17 9.21
CA LEU A 32 -0.99 1.52 8.74
C LEU A 32 -1.44 2.50 9.84
N LEU A 33 -0.51 3.35 10.27
CA LEU A 33 -0.74 4.42 11.22
C LEU A 33 -0.72 5.77 10.48
N LEU A 34 -1.68 6.64 10.79
CA LEU A 34 -1.68 8.04 10.38
C LEU A 34 -1.67 8.95 11.59
N VAL A 35 -0.65 9.81 11.70
CA VAL A 35 -0.43 10.68 12.87
C VAL A 35 -0.43 9.87 14.18
N GLY A 36 0.10 8.64 14.12
CA GLY A 36 0.13 7.70 15.24
C GLY A 36 -1.16 6.92 15.49
N ASP A 37 -2.26 7.22 14.79
CA ASP A 37 -3.52 6.51 14.93
C ASP A 37 -3.64 5.33 13.94
N PRO A 38 -4.04 4.14 14.40
CA PRO A 38 -4.23 2.99 13.52
C PRO A 38 -5.48 3.18 12.64
N VAL A 39 -5.26 3.23 11.32
CA VAL A 39 -6.31 3.51 10.34
C VAL A 39 -6.65 2.31 9.47
N PHE A 40 -5.66 1.47 9.17
CA PHE A 40 -5.85 0.22 8.45
C PHE A 40 -5.11 -0.90 9.16
N LEU A 41 -5.74 -2.07 9.12
CA LEU A 41 -5.20 -3.33 9.57
C LEU A 41 -5.29 -4.30 8.42
N GLU A 42 -4.26 -5.11 8.22
CA GLU A 42 -4.33 -6.31 7.42
C GLU A 42 -3.62 -7.47 8.14
N GLY A 43 -4.03 -8.69 7.85
CA GLY A 43 -3.31 -9.86 8.34
C GLY A 43 -4.01 -11.18 8.06
N ASN A 44 -3.31 -12.26 8.37
CA ASN A 44 -3.82 -13.62 8.26
C ASN A 44 -4.88 -13.91 9.35
N ASP A 45 -6.06 -14.37 8.95
CA ASP A 45 -7.19 -14.63 9.85
C ASP A 45 -7.07 -15.91 10.71
N GLY A 46 -6.02 -16.70 10.47
CA GLY A 46 -5.69 -17.92 11.22
C GLY A 46 -6.66 -19.08 10.99
N CYS A 47 -7.58 -19.01 10.02
CA CYS A 47 -8.64 -20.01 9.81
C CYS A 47 -8.30 -21.08 8.76
N GLY A 48 -7.20 -21.81 8.95
CA GLY A 48 -6.80 -22.88 8.02
C GLY A 48 -6.00 -22.32 6.84
N SER A 49 -6.32 -22.71 5.59
CA SER A 49 -5.56 -22.31 4.40
C SER A 49 -5.67 -20.80 4.12
N VAL A 50 -4.85 -20.03 4.83
CA VAL A 50 -4.38 -18.67 4.54
C VAL A 50 -5.49 -17.66 4.19
N GLY A 51 -6.55 -17.53 4.98
CA GLY A 51 -7.47 -16.40 4.81
C GLY A 51 -6.77 -15.09 5.20
N TRP A 52 -6.91 -14.04 4.38
CA TRP A 52 -6.50 -12.69 4.73
C TRP A 52 -7.71 -11.83 5.01
N LEU A 53 -7.51 -10.85 5.89
CA LEU A 53 -8.46 -9.78 6.10
C LEU A 53 -7.81 -8.41 6.03
N ALA A 54 -8.62 -7.41 5.74
CA ALA A 54 -8.28 -6.01 5.92
C ALA A 54 -9.47 -5.27 6.51
N ALA A 55 -9.18 -4.28 7.36
CA ALA A 55 -10.19 -3.45 8.00
C ALA A 55 -9.78 -1.98 7.93
N ARG A 56 -10.78 -1.09 7.95
CA ARG A 56 -10.60 0.37 8.07
C ARG A 56 -11.26 0.88 9.34
N ALA A 57 -10.54 1.71 10.10
CA ALA A 57 -11.05 2.31 11.34
C ALA A 57 -12.30 3.17 11.08
N GLY A 58 -13.20 3.22 12.07
CA GLY A 58 -14.60 3.63 11.89
C GLY A 58 -14.91 5.12 11.86
N ALA A 59 -13.91 5.99 11.94
CA ALA A 59 -14.10 7.41 12.20
C ALA A 59 -13.43 8.31 11.16
N GLY A 60 -13.58 8.01 9.86
CA GLY A 60 -13.20 8.95 8.78
C GLY A 60 -11.87 9.68 9.01
N GLY A 61 -10.87 8.97 9.54
CA GLY A 61 -9.57 9.54 9.91
C GLY A 61 -9.01 10.31 8.72
N PRO A 62 -8.14 11.31 8.96
CA PRO A 62 -7.68 12.22 7.92
C PRO A 62 -7.33 11.38 6.70
N GLY A 63 -8.10 11.56 5.63
CA GLY A 63 -7.74 10.96 4.37
C GLY A 63 -6.33 11.42 4.04
N LEU A 64 -5.62 10.70 3.19
CA LEU A 64 -4.36 11.17 2.64
C LEU A 64 -4.57 12.38 1.68
N ASP A 65 -5.60 13.20 1.91
CA ASP A 65 -5.93 14.40 1.15
C ASP A 65 -4.74 15.39 1.13
N GLU A 66 -3.96 15.43 2.22
CA GLU A 66 -2.72 16.21 2.32
C GLU A 66 -1.57 15.63 1.47
N VAL A 67 -1.66 14.37 1.04
CA VAL A 67 -0.64 13.68 0.23
C VAL A 67 -0.84 13.90 -1.28
N LYS A 68 -1.97 14.51 -1.69
CA LYS A 68 -2.38 14.65 -3.10
C LYS A 68 -1.47 15.55 -3.96
N TYR A 69 -0.47 16.21 -3.38
CA TYR A 69 0.48 17.06 -4.11
C TYR A 69 1.32 16.30 -5.15
N LEU A 70 1.45 14.97 -5.07
CA LEU A 70 2.18 14.17 -6.07
C LEU A 70 1.35 13.77 -7.31
N THR A 71 0.05 14.08 -7.32
CA THR A 71 -0.88 13.56 -8.33
C THR A 71 -0.44 13.86 -9.76
N GLU A 72 0.11 15.04 -10.01
CA GLU A 72 0.53 15.52 -11.32
C GLU A 72 1.76 14.76 -11.86
N TRP A 73 2.88 14.77 -11.13
CA TRP A 73 4.11 14.08 -11.54
C TRP A 73 3.89 12.59 -11.72
N LEU A 74 3.22 11.93 -10.77
CA LEU A 74 2.87 10.52 -10.88
C LEU A 74 1.92 10.22 -12.05
N GLY A 75 1.34 11.24 -12.70
CA GLY A 75 0.53 11.07 -13.89
C GLY A 75 1.31 10.82 -15.18
N ALA A 76 2.59 11.19 -15.19
CA ALA A 76 3.51 11.07 -16.32
C ALA A 76 4.96 11.10 -15.78
N PRO A 77 5.39 10.05 -15.06
CA PRO A 77 6.67 10.07 -14.34
C PRO A 77 7.88 9.77 -15.26
N GLY A 78 7.69 9.64 -16.58
CA GLY A 78 8.75 9.27 -17.52
C GLY A 78 9.34 7.87 -17.31
N LEU A 79 8.68 7.02 -16.52
CA LEU A 79 9.14 5.68 -16.17
C LEU A 79 8.82 4.69 -17.28
N VAL A 80 9.86 4.08 -17.86
CA VAL A 80 9.75 3.14 -18.99
C VAL A 80 10.04 1.72 -18.52
N PRO A 81 9.04 0.83 -18.47
CA PRO A 81 9.27 -0.58 -18.14
C PRO A 81 10.05 -1.32 -19.21
N ASP A 82 11.00 -2.15 -18.77
CA ASP A 82 11.63 -3.15 -19.63
C ASP A 82 10.55 -4.11 -20.15
N PRO A 83 10.40 -4.27 -21.49
CA PRO A 83 9.29 -5.00 -22.08
C PRO A 83 9.33 -6.52 -21.80
N ARG A 84 10.46 -7.07 -21.35
CA ARG A 84 10.62 -8.50 -21.06
C ARG A 84 10.38 -8.83 -19.60
N THR A 85 10.73 -7.92 -18.71
CA THR A 85 10.78 -8.17 -17.27
C THR A 85 9.75 -7.34 -16.49
N GLY A 86 9.17 -6.30 -17.10
CA GLY A 86 8.28 -5.35 -16.43
C GLY A 86 8.97 -4.47 -15.40
N ARG A 87 10.30 -4.56 -15.29
CA ARG A 87 11.10 -3.82 -14.31
C ARG A 87 11.39 -2.41 -14.81
N VAL A 88 11.50 -1.49 -13.87
CA VAL A 88 11.78 -0.08 -14.15
C VAL A 88 12.88 0.38 -13.20
N GLU A 89 13.73 1.30 -13.66
CA GLU A 89 14.61 2.01 -12.73
C GLU A 89 13.76 2.85 -11.76
N PRO A 90 13.99 2.76 -10.44
CA PRO A 90 13.30 3.63 -9.50
C PRO A 90 13.50 5.10 -9.87
N PRO A 91 12.48 5.97 -9.71
CA PRO A 91 12.62 7.39 -9.98
C PRO A 91 13.62 8.06 -9.03
N ASP A 92 14.00 9.30 -9.32
CA ASP A 92 14.74 10.13 -8.36
C ASP A 92 13.91 10.31 -7.07
N PRO A 93 14.43 9.94 -5.88
CA PRO A 93 13.75 10.17 -4.60
C PRO A 93 13.27 11.60 -4.39
N GLU A 94 13.99 12.60 -4.93
CA GLU A 94 13.58 14.01 -4.80
C GLU A 94 12.24 14.30 -5.47
N SER A 95 11.87 13.55 -6.51
CA SER A 95 10.54 13.64 -7.14
C SER A 95 9.41 13.17 -6.22
N LEU A 96 9.74 12.34 -5.22
CA LEU A 96 8.81 11.84 -4.21
C LEU A 96 8.96 12.57 -2.87
N ARG A 97 9.79 13.61 -2.78
CA ARG A 97 10.13 14.27 -1.52
C ARG A 97 8.92 14.69 -0.69
N PRO A 98 7.84 15.27 -1.26
CA PRO A 98 6.63 15.58 -0.51
C PRO A 98 6.06 14.37 0.26
N LEU A 99 5.97 13.20 -0.39
CA LEU A 99 5.50 11.98 0.27
C LEU A 99 6.51 11.41 1.25
N LEU A 100 7.80 11.38 0.87
CA LEU A 100 8.85 10.87 1.74
C LEU A 100 8.92 11.66 3.05
N SER A 101 8.72 12.98 3.00
CA SER A 101 8.69 13.83 4.19
C SER A 101 7.55 13.49 5.17
N LEU A 102 6.48 12.82 4.69
CA LEU A 102 5.38 12.38 5.55
C LEU A 102 5.66 11.04 6.23
N LEU A 103 6.59 10.24 5.71
CA LEU A 103 6.92 8.95 6.30
C LEU A 103 7.60 9.12 7.67
N ALA A 104 7.55 8.08 8.49
CA ALA A 104 8.35 8.03 9.70
C ALA A 104 9.86 8.04 9.39
N PRO A 105 10.70 8.73 10.19
CA PRO A 105 12.15 8.78 9.95
C PRO A 105 12.78 7.41 9.84
N GLY A 106 13.60 7.18 8.81
CA GLY A 106 14.29 5.91 8.64
C GLY A 106 14.82 5.70 7.22
N ARG A 107 15.40 4.52 6.99
CA ARG A 107 15.87 4.10 5.67
C ARG A 107 14.80 3.28 4.97
N TYR A 108 14.53 3.60 3.71
CA TYR A 108 13.56 2.93 2.87
C TYR A 108 14.23 2.35 1.64
N VAL A 109 13.69 1.24 1.13
CA VAL A 109 14.02 0.67 -0.17
C VAL A 109 12.88 1.02 -1.13
N MET A 110 13.25 1.62 -2.26
CA MET A 110 12.34 1.94 -3.35
C MET A 110 12.58 1.01 -4.53
N ARG A 111 11.48 0.49 -5.09
CA ARG A 111 11.46 -0.30 -6.33
C ARG A 111 10.36 0.20 -7.24
N ALA A 112 10.54 0.09 -8.54
CA ALA A 112 9.49 0.37 -9.52
C ALA A 112 9.32 -0.81 -10.47
N GLU A 113 8.09 -1.29 -10.62
CA GLU A 113 7.77 -2.42 -11.47
C GLU A 113 6.31 -2.38 -11.95
N VAL A 114 6.04 -2.99 -13.09
CA VAL A 114 4.69 -3.33 -13.49
C VAL A 114 4.19 -4.44 -12.57
N ALA A 115 3.04 -4.21 -11.95
CA ALA A 115 2.40 -5.18 -11.07
C ALA A 115 2.10 -6.50 -11.81
N PRO A 116 2.02 -7.63 -11.09
CA PRO A 116 1.58 -8.88 -11.68
C PRO A 116 0.17 -8.74 -12.27
N HIS A 117 -0.13 -9.57 -13.29
CA HIS A 117 -1.42 -9.53 -14.00
C HIS A 117 -2.65 -9.72 -13.09
N HIS A 118 -2.48 -10.39 -11.95
CA HIS A 118 -3.53 -10.71 -11.01
C HIS A 118 -3.56 -9.77 -9.78
N LEU A 119 -3.25 -8.48 -9.96
CA LEU A 119 -3.34 -7.52 -8.87
C LEU A 119 -4.73 -7.48 -8.20
N ARG A 120 -4.78 -7.80 -6.91
CA ARG A 120 -5.98 -7.69 -6.07
C ARG A 120 -6.10 -6.28 -5.52
N VAL A 121 -7.29 -5.67 -5.66
CA VAL A 121 -7.61 -4.39 -5.03
C VAL A 121 -8.54 -4.61 -3.86
N VAL A 122 -8.02 -4.38 -2.65
CA VAL A 122 -8.74 -4.56 -1.38
C VAL A 122 -9.17 -3.18 -0.90
N HIS A 123 -10.46 -3.03 -0.58
CA HIS A 123 -11.06 -1.73 -0.28
C HIS A 123 -11.95 -1.85 0.96
N PRO A 124 -11.33 -1.98 2.15
CA PRO A 124 -12.08 -2.12 3.38
C PRO A 124 -12.88 -0.84 3.65
N ARG A 125 -14.20 -0.99 3.77
CA ARG A 125 -15.07 0.11 4.19
C ARG A 125 -14.90 0.33 5.69
N ALA A 126 -15.18 1.54 6.14
CA ALA A 126 -15.15 1.86 7.57
C ALA A 126 -15.99 0.83 8.35
N ARG A 127 -15.38 0.22 9.37
CA ARG A 127 -16.00 -0.81 10.23
C ARG A 127 -16.43 -2.09 9.51
N GLN A 128 -15.92 -2.35 8.30
CA GLN A 128 -16.15 -3.60 7.59
C GLN A 128 -14.84 -4.34 7.41
N VAL A 129 -14.86 -5.64 7.73
CA VAL A 129 -13.77 -6.56 7.46
C VAL A 129 -13.98 -7.15 6.07
N GLN A 130 -12.95 -7.09 5.23
CA GLN A 130 -12.96 -7.71 3.92
C GLN A 130 -12.02 -8.91 3.94
N HIS A 131 -12.53 -10.09 3.53
CA HIS A 131 -11.75 -11.33 3.45
C HIS A 131 -11.34 -11.65 2.02
N TRP A 132 -10.17 -12.28 1.84
CA TRP A 132 -9.74 -12.88 0.58
C TRP A 132 -8.73 -14.00 0.79
N TYR A 133 -8.47 -14.78 -0.26
CA TYR A 133 -7.40 -15.77 -0.30
C TYR A 133 -6.21 -15.24 -1.12
N PRO A 134 -4.96 -15.52 -0.72
CA PRO A 134 -3.74 -15.04 -1.34
C PRO A 134 -3.34 -16.01 -2.43
N ASP A 135 -3.99 -15.92 -3.58
CA ASP A 135 -3.69 -16.79 -4.73
C ASP A 135 -2.43 -16.28 -5.47
N GLU A 136 -1.29 -16.18 -4.79
CA GLU A 136 -0.03 -15.59 -5.32
C GLU A 136 -0.09 -14.12 -5.75
N ASP A 137 -1.21 -13.46 -5.45
CA ASP A 137 -1.52 -12.13 -5.92
C ASP A 137 -0.94 -11.03 -5.03
N LEU A 138 -0.36 -10.00 -5.68
CA LEU A 138 -0.12 -8.72 -5.03
C LEU A 138 -1.47 -8.10 -4.66
N ALA A 139 -1.68 -7.76 -3.40
CA ALA A 139 -2.84 -7.03 -2.91
C ALA A 139 -2.48 -5.57 -2.58
N LEU A 140 -3.26 -4.63 -3.10
CA LEU A 140 -3.20 -3.22 -2.71
C LEU A 140 -4.44 -2.85 -1.91
N VAL A 141 -4.22 -2.45 -0.65
CA VAL A 141 -5.24 -1.90 0.23
C VAL A 141 -5.42 -0.42 -0.08
N THR A 142 -6.61 -0.03 -0.54
CA THR A 142 -6.91 1.36 -0.88
C THR A 142 -7.09 2.18 0.38
N THR A 143 -6.27 3.21 0.56
CA THR A 143 -6.30 4.07 1.77
C THR A 143 -7.27 5.26 1.70
N ASP A 144 -7.83 5.55 0.52
CA ASP A 144 -8.77 6.65 0.26
C ASP A 144 -10.12 6.06 -0.25
N ALA A 145 -11.10 6.92 -0.48
CA ALA A 145 -12.42 6.57 -0.98
C ALA A 145 -12.34 5.72 -2.25
N TRP A 146 -13.03 4.58 -2.21
CA TRP A 146 -13.11 3.64 -3.31
C TRP A 146 -14.57 3.26 -3.63
N PRO A 147 -15.01 3.31 -4.90
CA PRO A 147 -14.26 3.80 -6.07
C PRO A 147 -13.96 5.31 -5.98
N PRO A 148 -12.94 5.82 -6.69
CA PRO A 148 -12.60 7.24 -6.68
C PRO A 148 -13.76 8.10 -7.22
N ARG A 149 -14.01 9.25 -6.58
CA ARG A 149 -15.13 10.14 -6.92
C ARG A 149 -14.90 10.95 -8.20
N ASP A 150 -13.66 11.31 -8.51
CA ASP A 150 -13.36 12.07 -9.73
C ASP A 150 -13.31 11.15 -10.96
N HIS A 151 -14.47 10.89 -11.53
CA HIS A 151 -14.61 10.10 -12.74
C HIS A 151 -13.96 10.75 -13.98
N ARG A 152 -13.74 12.08 -13.98
CA ARG A 152 -13.06 12.77 -15.08
C ARG A 152 -11.57 12.44 -15.05
N ALA A 153 -10.94 12.49 -13.88
CA ALA A 153 -9.56 12.06 -13.70
C ALA A 153 -9.36 10.59 -14.11
N VAL A 154 -10.24 9.68 -13.66
CA VAL A 154 -10.18 8.25 -14.04
C VAL A 154 -10.24 8.07 -15.57
N ARG A 155 -11.18 8.74 -16.25
CA ARG A 155 -11.26 8.68 -17.73
C ARG A 155 -10.00 9.21 -18.39
N GLY A 156 -9.49 10.36 -17.94
CA GLY A 156 -8.28 10.96 -18.51
C GLY A 156 -7.03 10.09 -18.34
N TYR A 157 -6.88 9.40 -17.21
CA TYR A 157 -5.80 8.42 -17.04
C TYR A 157 -6.02 7.17 -17.90
N ARG A 158 -7.25 6.67 -18.00
CA ARG A 158 -7.58 5.48 -18.80
C ARG A 158 -7.25 5.71 -20.27
N ASP A 159 -7.62 6.87 -20.81
CA ASP A 159 -7.39 7.21 -22.20
C ASP A 159 -5.87 7.33 -22.48
N ARG A 160 -5.09 7.89 -21.54
CA ARG A 160 -3.61 7.89 -21.59
C ARG A 160 -3.00 6.50 -21.57
N ILE A 161 -3.45 5.64 -20.65
CA ILE A 161 -2.96 4.25 -20.54
C ILE A 161 -3.22 3.50 -21.84
N ARG A 162 -4.41 3.66 -22.43
CA ARG A 162 -4.77 3.01 -23.72
C ARG A 162 -3.98 3.55 -24.90
N ALA A 163 -3.55 4.81 -24.86
CA ALA A 163 -2.70 5.38 -25.89
C ALA A 163 -1.28 4.79 -25.90
N GLY A 164 -0.86 4.07 -24.85
CA GLY A 164 0.42 3.36 -24.80
C GLY A 164 1.65 4.26 -24.65
N GLY A 165 1.46 5.50 -24.20
CA GLY A 165 2.54 6.45 -23.89
C GLY A 165 3.08 6.28 -22.46
N GLU A 166 3.37 7.40 -21.80
CA GLU A 166 3.84 7.38 -20.40
C GLU A 166 2.79 6.81 -19.45
N LEU A 167 3.20 5.77 -18.71
CA LEU A 167 2.34 5.06 -17.78
C LEU A 167 2.27 5.81 -16.43
N PRO A 168 1.07 6.19 -15.95
CA PRO A 168 0.92 6.77 -14.62
C PRO A 168 1.41 5.79 -13.54
N ALA A 169 2.18 6.26 -12.56
CA ALA A 169 2.65 5.42 -11.46
C ALA A 169 1.70 5.48 -10.25
N LEU A 170 1.60 4.36 -9.55
CA LEU A 170 1.03 4.22 -8.21
C LEU A 170 2.15 4.25 -7.18
N VAL A 171 1.89 4.73 -5.96
CA VAL A 171 2.84 4.61 -4.85
C VAL A 171 2.20 3.80 -3.73
N ALA A 172 2.87 2.73 -3.30
CA ALA A 172 2.40 1.86 -2.24
C ALA A 172 3.48 1.58 -1.20
N LEU A 173 3.08 1.53 0.06
CA LEU A 173 3.94 1.26 1.21
C LEU A 173 3.71 -0.16 1.72
N PHE A 174 4.79 -0.91 1.87
CA PHE A 174 4.79 -2.30 2.33
C PHE A 174 5.54 -2.40 3.67
N PRO A 175 5.09 -3.25 4.62
CA PRO A 175 5.76 -3.41 5.90
C PRO A 175 7.13 -4.08 5.75
N THR A 176 7.27 -5.03 4.81
CA THR A 176 8.53 -5.75 4.55
C THR A 176 8.75 -6.02 3.06
N PRO A 177 9.99 -6.33 2.63
CA PRO A 177 10.29 -6.54 1.20
C PRO A 177 9.60 -7.75 0.58
N ASP A 178 9.25 -8.74 1.40
CA ASP A 178 8.54 -9.98 1.04
C ASP A 178 7.02 -9.88 1.23
N SER A 179 6.50 -8.74 1.69
CA SER A 179 5.06 -8.52 1.84
C SER A 179 4.33 -8.48 0.49
N TRP A 180 3.25 -9.26 0.40
CA TRP A 180 2.37 -9.29 -0.77
C TRP A 180 1.16 -8.37 -0.61
N VAL A 181 0.98 -7.78 0.57
CA VAL A 181 -0.04 -6.77 0.85
C VAL A 181 0.65 -5.42 1.06
N GLY A 182 0.18 -4.39 0.38
CA GLY A 182 0.69 -3.02 0.52
C GLY A 182 -0.43 -1.99 0.60
N TYR A 183 -0.16 -0.89 1.28
CA TYR A 183 -1.10 0.22 1.41
C TYR A 183 -0.86 1.21 0.27
N LEU A 184 -1.87 1.43 -0.56
CA LEU A 184 -1.81 2.40 -1.65
C LEU A 184 -1.82 3.82 -1.08
N LEU A 185 -0.70 4.55 -1.16
CA LEU A 185 -0.61 5.91 -0.63
C LEU A 185 -1.09 6.96 -1.65
N ASP A 186 -0.73 6.79 -2.92
CA ASP A 186 -1.17 7.65 -4.02
C ASP A 186 -1.49 6.78 -5.25
N GLY A 187 -2.45 7.24 -6.04
CA GLY A 187 -2.76 6.69 -7.35
C GLY A 187 -4.13 6.05 -7.44
N HIS A 188 -5.05 6.27 -6.50
CA HIS A 188 -6.37 5.62 -6.50
C HIS A 188 -7.15 5.85 -7.81
N HIS A 189 -7.14 7.08 -8.36
CA HIS A 189 -7.74 7.37 -9.68
C HIS A 189 -7.03 6.64 -10.83
N LYS A 190 -5.70 6.48 -10.75
CA LYS A 190 -4.88 5.78 -11.75
C LYS A 190 -5.10 4.28 -11.67
N LEU A 191 -5.17 3.70 -10.47
CA LEU A 191 -5.49 2.30 -10.24
C LEU A 191 -6.87 1.95 -10.79
N ALA A 192 -7.88 2.79 -10.53
CA ALA A 192 -9.21 2.61 -11.13
C ALA A 192 -9.16 2.70 -12.66
N ALA A 193 -8.33 3.58 -13.23
CA ALA A 193 -8.13 3.68 -14.66
C ALA A 193 -7.43 2.45 -15.26
N TYR A 194 -6.42 1.90 -14.58
CA TYR A 194 -5.76 0.64 -14.95
C TYR A 194 -6.73 -0.53 -14.97
N GLN A 195 -7.58 -0.66 -13.94
CA GLN A 195 -8.62 -1.69 -13.92
C GLN A 195 -9.62 -1.54 -15.08
N GLN A 196 -10.04 -0.31 -15.42
CA GLN A 196 -10.91 -0.05 -16.58
C GLN A 196 -10.20 -0.28 -17.93
N ALA A 197 -8.89 -0.14 -17.97
CA ALA A 197 -8.08 -0.38 -19.16
C ALA A 197 -7.72 -1.85 -19.35
N GLY A 198 -7.79 -2.68 -18.30
CA GLY A 198 -7.31 -4.06 -18.33
C GLY A 198 -5.80 -4.16 -18.47
N VAL A 199 -5.07 -3.14 -18.00
CA VAL A 199 -3.61 -3.04 -18.08
C VAL A 199 -3.03 -3.14 -16.67
N ALA A 200 -1.94 -3.87 -16.51
CA ALA A 200 -1.25 -3.98 -15.23
C ALA A 200 -0.62 -2.62 -14.84
N PRO A 201 -0.83 -2.14 -13.61
CA PRO A 201 -0.34 -0.83 -13.20
C PRO A 201 1.17 -0.81 -12.99
N LEU A 202 1.77 0.36 -13.23
CA LEU A 202 3.12 0.66 -12.76
C LEU A 202 3.07 1.03 -11.26
N VAL A 203 3.82 0.32 -10.43
CA VAL A 203 3.84 0.50 -8.97
C VAL A 203 5.25 0.87 -8.51
N ILE A 204 5.34 2.00 -7.81
CA ILE A 204 6.48 2.38 -6.99
C ILE A 204 6.23 1.82 -5.59
N ARG A 205 7.05 0.85 -5.19
CA ARG A 205 7.01 0.19 -3.89
C ARG A 205 7.99 0.86 -2.96
N LEU A 206 7.50 1.32 -1.82
CA LEU A 206 8.31 1.78 -0.70
C LEU A 206 8.24 0.75 0.42
N THR A 207 9.37 0.47 1.04
CA THR A 207 9.47 -0.50 2.13
C THR A 207 10.52 -0.03 3.12
N PRO A 208 10.26 -0.04 4.44
CA PRO A 208 11.33 0.15 5.42
C PRO A 208 12.46 -0.86 5.18
N GLN A 209 13.71 -0.39 5.15
CA GLN A 209 14.86 -1.29 5.00
C GLN A 209 14.97 -2.22 6.22
N GLU A 210 14.68 -1.69 7.40
CA GLU A 210 14.51 -2.45 8.63
C GLU A 210 13.02 -2.44 8.98
N PRO A 211 12.36 -3.62 9.01
CA PRO A 211 10.96 -3.72 9.41
C PRO A 211 10.72 -3.11 10.78
N ARG A 212 9.63 -2.35 10.91
CA ARG A 212 9.24 -1.76 12.18
C ARG A 212 8.35 -2.76 12.91
N PRO A 213 8.75 -3.29 14.08
CA PRO A 213 7.91 -4.21 14.81
C PRO A 213 6.62 -3.51 15.24
N VAL A 214 5.54 -4.29 15.35
CA VAL A 214 4.28 -3.80 15.89
C VAL A 214 4.49 -3.45 17.36
N ARG A 215 4.12 -2.24 17.78
CA ARG A 215 4.16 -1.83 19.17
C ARG A 215 2.90 -2.31 19.88
N ARG A 216 3.03 -2.81 21.11
CA ARG A 216 1.87 -3.29 21.87
C ARG A 216 0.78 -2.22 22.04
N ASP A 217 1.20 -0.98 22.28
CA ASP A 217 0.28 0.16 22.42
C ASP A 217 -0.49 0.44 21.13
N ASP A 218 0.12 0.22 19.96
CA ASP A 218 -0.53 0.41 18.66
C ASP A 218 -1.62 -0.65 18.43
N VAL A 219 -1.38 -1.89 18.85
CA VAL A 219 -2.37 -2.98 18.83
C VAL A 219 -3.53 -2.67 19.77
N ASP A 220 -3.25 -2.16 20.96
CA ASP A 220 -4.27 -1.81 21.93
C ASP A 220 -5.15 -0.65 21.43
N ARG A 221 -4.54 0.40 20.84
CA ARG A 221 -5.28 1.47 20.15
C ARG A 221 -6.09 0.95 18.96
N ALA A 222 -5.50 0.07 18.15
CA ALA A 222 -6.19 -0.53 17.01
C ALA A 222 -7.41 -1.31 17.48
N ARG A 223 -7.26 -2.15 18.50
CA ARG A 223 -8.38 -2.90 19.06
C ARG A 223 -9.54 -1.99 19.42
N VAL A 224 -9.27 -0.83 20.04
CA VAL A 224 -10.31 0.17 20.34
C VAL A 224 -10.90 0.78 19.05
N ALA A 225 -10.06 1.20 18.11
CA ALA A 225 -10.46 1.87 16.86
C ALA A 225 -11.28 0.98 15.89
N PHE A 226 -11.06 -0.34 15.95
CA PHE A 226 -11.75 -1.33 15.12
C PHE A 226 -12.83 -2.11 15.88
N SER A 227 -13.03 -1.87 17.18
CA SER A 227 -14.12 -2.47 17.94
C SER A 227 -15.44 -1.78 17.58
N ASP A 228 -16.40 -2.56 17.08
CA ASP A 228 -17.81 -2.19 16.96
C ASP A 228 -18.64 -3.21 17.77
N ASP A 229 -19.95 -2.95 17.97
CA ASP A 229 -20.87 -3.85 18.71
C ASP A 229 -20.99 -5.27 18.10
N ARG A 230 -20.49 -5.46 16.87
CA ARG A 230 -20.37 -6.76 16.21
C ARG A 230 -18.93 -7.26 16.28
N ARG A 231 -18.68 -8.22 17.16
CA ARG A 231 -17.41 -8.95 17.23
C ARG A 231 -17.24 -9.82 16.00
N ASP A 232 -16.39 -9.39 15.06
CA ASP A 232 -15.82 -10.30 14.08
C ASP A 232 -14.72 -11.13 14.76
N GLU A 233 -14.95 -12.44 14.90
CA GLU A 233 -14.00 -13.35 15.55
C GLU A 233 -12.65 -13.40 14.82
N SER A 234 -12.64 -13.20 13.50
CA SER A 234 -11.43 -13.21 12.68
C SER A 234 -10.54 -12.03 12.99
N LEU A 235 -11.14 -10.85 13.17
CA LEU A 235 -10.43 -9.66 13.60
C LEU A 235 -9.83 -9.84 15.00
N GLY A 236 -10.56 -10.51 15.89
CA GLY A 236 -10.08 -10.89 17.21
C GLY A 236 -8.83 -11.79 17.17
N ARG A 237 -8.79 -12.75 16.23
CA ARG A 237 -7.62 -13.62 16.00
C ARG A 237 -6.42 -12.84 15.48
N VAL A 238 -6.61 -11.95 14.50
CA VAL A 238 -5.53 -11.10 13.98
C VAL A 238 -4.93 -10.26 15.10
N PHE A 239 -5.75 -9.60 15.92
CA PHE A 239 -5.24 -8.83 17.06
C PHE A 239 -4.51 -9.68 18.10
N ALA A 240 -4.99 -10.90 18.38
CA ALA A 240 -4.30 -11.81 19.28
C ALA A 240 -2.92 -12.21 18.75
N TYR A 241 -2.83 -12.50 17.45
CA TYR A 241 -1.59 -12.82 16.75
C TYR A 241 -0.61 -11.63 16.76
N MET A 242 -1.05 -10.45 16.34
CA MET A 242 -0.21 -9.25 16.34
C MET A 242 0.27 -8.85 17.74
N ARG A 243 -0.55 -9.09 18.77
CA ARG A 243 -0.14 -8.86 20.16
C ARG A 243 0.92 -9.85 20.64
N ALA A 244 0.87 -11.10 20.18
CA ALA A 244 1.89 -12.10 20.50
C ALA A 244 3.26 -11.73 19.90
N GLU A 245 3.25 -11.11 18.71
CA GLU A 245 4.44 -10.67 17.99
C GLU A 245 4.86 -9.22 18.33
N SER A 246 4.09 -8.50 19.15
CA SER A 246 4.39 -7.11 19.49
C SER A 246 5.51 -6.98 20.51
N VAL A 247 6.33 -5.94 20.37
CA VAL A 247 7.41 -5.56 21.31
C VAL A 247 6.98 -4.43 22.24
#